data_AF-A0AAQ4E556-F1
#
_entry.id   AF-A0AAQ4E556-F1
#
_cell.length_a   1.000
_cell.length_b   1.000
_cell.length_c   1.000
_cell.angle_alpha   90.00
_cell.angle_beta   90.00
_cell.angle_gamma   90.00
#
_symmetry.space_group_name_H-M   'P 1'
#
loop_
_entity.id
_entity.type
_entity.pdbx_description
1 polymer ?
#
loop_
_entity_poly.entity_id
_entity_poly.type
_entity_poly.pdbx_seq_one_letter_code
_entity_poly.pdbx_strand_id
1 'polypeptide(L)'
;MTEGSVTTMSVQELAALVDRLEQVAFRLERCEGDAYGGGGGSPAARMLQRGTSVELVSASLQGFEALLKGPVQAYLALSRTIGGDVQTHASMVEKALLTQRQFLDLAAKSRQPDK
;
A
#
# COMPACT_ATOMS: atom_id res chain seq x y z
N MET A 1 40.64 16.28 -6.54
CA MET A 1 39.48 17.18 -6.71
C MET A 1 38.52 16.49 -7.66
N THR A 2 37.41 16.01 -7.12
CA THR A 2 36.41 15.18 -7.79
C THR A 2 35.38 16.09 -8.47
N GLU A 3 35.50 16.28 -9.78
CA GLU A 3 34.48 16.99 -10.55
C GLU A 3 33.37 16.02 -10.96
N GLY A 4 32.13 16.43 -10.67
CA GLY A 4 30.92 15.65 -10.90
C GLY A 4 30.66 15.43 -12.39
N SER A 5 30.55 14.16 -12.78
CA SER A 5 30.03 13.78 -14.08
C SER A 5 28.53 14.08 -14.13
N VAL A 6 28.17 15.22 -14.70
CA VAL A 6 26.81 15.44 -15.21
C VAL A 6 26.67 14.55 -16.45
N THR A 7 25.95 13.44 -16.32
CA THR A 7 25.68 12.54 -17.44
C THR A 7 24.77 13.25 -18.44
N THR A 8 25.33 13.78 -19.53
CA THR A 8 24.56 14.29 -20.66
C THR A 8 23.87 13.10 -21.34
N MET A 9 22.59 12.87 -21.05
CA MET A 9 21.79 11.86 -21.75
C MET A 9 21.68 12.22 -23.23
N SER A 10 21.90 11.24 -24.10
CA SER A 10 21.73 11.43 -25.54
C SER A 10 20.25 11.61 -25.89
N VAL A 11 19.98 12.33 -26.98
CA VAL A 11 18.61 12.54 -27.49
C VAL A 11 17.92 11.21 -27.81
N GLN A 12 18.68 10.19 -28.21
CA GLN A 12 18.17 8.85 -28.50
C GLN A 12 17.70 8.13 -27.23
N GLU A 13 18.45 8.24 -26.13
CA GLU A 13 18.07 7.69 -24.84
C GLU A 13 16.81 8.38 -24.30
N LEU A 14 16.72 9.70 -24.44
CA LEU A 14 15.52 10.46 -24.06
C LEU A 14 14.29 10.01 -24.86
N ALA A 15 14.43 9.81 -26.18
CA ALA A 15 13.35 9.33 -27.02
C ALA A 15 12.87 7.92 -26.61
N ALA A 16 13.81 7.01 -26.32
CA ALA A 16 13.48 5.67 -25.83
C ALA A 16 12.79 5.68 -24.46
N LEU A 17 13.21 6.59 -23.56
CA LEU A 17 12.58 6.81 -22.27
C LEU A 17 11.14 7.33 -22.42
N VAL A 18 10.92 8.31 -23.30
CA VAL A 18 9.60 8.88 -23.57
C VAL A 18 8.66 7.84 -24.18
N ASP A 19 9.09 7.08 -25.18
CA ASP A 19 8.27 6.02 -25.81
C ASP A 19 7.81 4.96 -24.78
N ARG A 20 8.72 4.57 -23.89
CA ARG A 20 8.37 3.65 -22.80
C ARG A 20 7.40 4.30 -21.80
N LEU A 21 7.57 5.59 -21.50
CA LEU A 21 6.70 6.34 -20.61
C LEU A 21 5.28 6.45 -21.19
N GLU A 22 5.17 6.71 -22.49
CA GLU A 22 3.92 6.75 -23.24
C GLU A 22 3.21 5.38 -23.21
N GLN A 23 3.95 4.28 -23.41
CA GLN A 23 3.37 2.93 -23.28
C GLN A 23 2.89 2.63 -21.86
N VAL A 24 3.61 3.09 -20.83
CA VAL A 24 3.18 2.92 -19.43
C VAL A 24 1.95 3.77 -19.14
N ALA A 25 1.92 5.03 -19.59
CA ALA A 25 0.78 5.93 -19.43
C ALA A 25 -0.47 5.39 -20.15
N PHE A 26 -0.33 4.94 -21.40
CA PHE A 26 -1.42 4.33 -22.16
C PHE A 26 -2.01 3.09 -21.48
N ARG A 27 -1.17 2.25 -20.88
CA ARG A 27 -1.62 1.08 -20.11
C ARG A 27 -2.31 1.46 -18.80
N LEU A 28 -1.86 2.52 -18.13
CA LEU A 28 -2.51 3.06 -16.94
C LEU A 28 -3.91 3.57 -17.28
N GLU A 29 -4.05 4.38 -18.34
CA GLU A 29 -5.33 4.94 -18.78
C GLU A 29 -6.34 3.86 -19.22
N ARG A 30 -5.89 2.81 -19.92
CA ARG A 30 -6.78 1.68 -20.30
C ARG A 30 -7.26 0.86 -19.11
N CYS A 31 -6.49 0.74 -18.05
CA CYS A 31 -6.93 0.08 -16.82
C CYS A 31 -8.00 0.89 -16.07
N GLU A 32 -8.08 2.21 -16.29
CA GLU A 32 -9.05 3.09 -15.64
C GLU A 32 -10.39 3.20 -16.41
N GLY A 33 -10.40 2.88 -17.71
CA GLY A 33 -11.56 3.07 -18.59
C GLY A 33 -12.70 2.04 -18.49
N ASP A 34 -12.47 0.84 -17.97
CA ASP A 34 -13.45 -0.27 -17.99
C ASP A 34 -14.42 -0.30 -16.78
N ALA A 35 -14.36 0.70 -15.88
CA ALA A 35 -15.03 0.65 -14.57
C ALA A 35 -16.47 1.21 -14.52
N TYR A 36 -17.12 1.51 -15.65
CA TYR A 36 -18.47 2.09 -15.66
C TYR A 36 -19.56 1.09 -16.08
N GLY A 37 -20.01 0.27 -15.11
CA GLY A 37 -21.20 -0.57 -15.23
C GLY A 37 -21.90 -0.73 -13.87
N GLY A 38 -23.14 -0.24 -13.77
CA GLY A 38 -23.84 0.08 -12.51
C GLY A 38 -24.09 -1.04 -11.49
N GLY A 39 -24.31 -0.65 -10.22
CA GLY A 39 -24.76 -1.57 -9.17
C GLY A 39 -24.92 -0.90 -7.80
N GLY A 40 -26.14 -0.86 -7.27
CA GLY A 40 -26.50 -0.21 -6.00
C GLY A 40 -26.04 -0.96 -4.74
N GLY A 41 -24.76 -0.86 -4.40
CA GLY A 41 -24.18 -1.39 -3.16
C GLY A 41 -24.06 -0.38 -1.99
N SER A 42 -23.75 -0.88 -0.80
CA SER A 42 -23.36 -0.09 0.40
C SER A 42 -22.17 0.84 0.11
N PRO A 43 -21.99 2.00 0.79
CA PRO A 43 -20.89 2.93 0.51
C PRO A 43 -19.50 2.29 0.51
N ALA A 44 -19.25 1.34 1.42
CA ALA A 44 -17.99 0.57 1.47
C ALA A 44 -17.83 -0.38 0.27
N ALA A 45 -18.93 -1.01 -0.15
CA ALA A 45 -18.96 -1.84 -1.36
C ALA A 45 -18.79 -1.00 -2.64
N ARG A 46 -19.36 0.22 -2.67
CA ARG A 46 -19.15 1.17 -3.77
C ARG A 46 -17.70 1.66 -3.85
N MET A 47 -17.00 1.88 -2.74
CA MET A 47 -15.57 2.18 -2.77
C MET A 47 -14.75 0.99 -3.30
N LEU A 48 -15.07 -0.23 -2.86
CA LEU A 48 -14.43 -1.44 -3.38
C LEU A 48 -14.69 -1.68 -4.87
N GLN A 49 -15.82 -1.23 -5.39
CA GLN A 49 -16.23 -1.42 -6.78
C GLN A 49 -15.80 -0.26 -7.69
N ARG A 50 -15.35 0.87 -7.12
CA ARG A 50 -14.93 2.09 -7.83
C ARG A 50 -13.42 2.32 -7.77
N GLY A 51 -12.73 1.68 -6.83
CA GLY A 51 -11.31 1.91 -6.60
C GLY A 51 -10.46 1.30 -7.69
N THR A 52 -9.63 2.13 -8.33
CA THR A 52 -8.39 1.64 -8.92
C THR A 52 -7.61 0.87 -7.85
N SER A 53 -6.73 -0.06 -8.24
CA SER A 53 -5.92 -0.85 -7.30
C SER A 53 -5.28 0.02 -6.19
N VAL A 54 -4.90 1.24 -6.53
CA VAL A 54 -4.32 2.24 -5.62
C VAL A 54 -5.30 2.70 -4.53
N GLU A 55 -6.57 2.97 -4.86
CA GLU A 55 -7.57 3.36 -3.86
C GLU A 55 -7.92 2.20 -2.91
N LEU A 56 -7.99 0.97 -3.42
CA LEU A 56 -8.22 -0.23 -2.60
C LEU A 56 -7.08 -0.47 -1.61
N VAL A 57 -5.84 -0.30 -2.07
CA VAL A 57 -4.63 -0.40 -1.26
C VAL A 57 -4.64 0.67 -0.16
N SER A 58 -5.01 1.91 -0.49
CA SER A 58 -5.13 3.01 0.47
C SER A 58 -6.22 2.74 1.53
N ALA A 59 -7.39 2.27 1.11
CA ALA A 59 -8.48 1.90 2.03
C ALA A 59 -8.10 0.74 2.96
N SER A 60 -7.36 -0.26 2.45
CA SER A 60 -6.89 -1.39 3.24
C SER A 60 -5.88 -0.96 4.31
N LEU A 61 -4.96 -0.06 3.96
CA LEU A 61 -4.02 0.54 4.91
C LEU A 61 -4.73 1.37 5.99
N GLN A 62 -5.71 2.17 5.59
CA GLN A 62 -6.50 2.97 6.53
C GLN A 62 -7.32 2.08 7.49
N GLY A 63 -7.91 1.00 6.99
CA GLY A 63 -8.61 0.02 7.81
C GLY A 63 -7.69 -0.66 8.82
N PHE A 64 -6.49 -1.04 8.40
CA PHE A 64 -5.49 -1.64 9.28
C PHE A 64 -5.03 -0.66 10.37
N GLU A 65 -4.80 0.61 10.03
CA GLU A 65 -4.47 1.67 10.98
C GLU A 65 -5.58 1.89 12.03
N ALA A 66 -6.84 1.85 11.61
CA ALA A 66 -7.97 1.93 12.54
C ALA A 66 -8.01 0.75 13.51
N LEU A 67 -7.66 -0.45 13.05
CA LEU A 67 -7.57 -1.66 13.86
C LEU A 67 -6.44 -1.56 14.90
N LEU A 68 -5.27 -1.04 14.50
CA LEU A 68 -4.15 -0.78 15.41
C LEU A 68 -4.50 0.24 16.50
N LYS A 69 -5.16 1.34 16.13
CA LYS A 69 -5.47 2.44 17.05
C LYS A 69 -6.67 2.16 17.96
N GLY A 70 -7.59 1.30 17.53
CA GLY A 70 -8.79 0.94 18.29
C GLY A 70 -8.62 -0.37 19.07
N PRO A 71 -9.11 -1.50 18.55
CA PRO A 71 -9.19 -2.76 19.28
C PRO A 71 -7.82 -3.30 19.74
N VAL A 72 -6.75 -3.09 18.99
CA VAL A 72 -5.41 -3.54 19.40
C VAL A 72 -4.90 -2.73 20.60
N GLN A 73 -5.10 -1.43 20.65
CA GLN A 73 -4.76 -0.63 21.84
C GLN A 73 -5.57 -1.08 23.07
N ALA A 74 -6.86 -1.37 22.91
CA ALA A 74 -7.68 -1.89 24.00
C ALA A 74 -7.18 -3.26 24.50
N TYR A 75 -6.85 -4.17 23.57
CA TYR A 75 -6.24 -5.46 23.88
C TYR A 75 -4.92 -5.30 24.66
N LEU A 76 -4.04 -4.41 24.24
CA LEU A 76 -2.76 -4.16 24.90
C LEU A 76 -2.95 -3.57 26.30
N ALA A 77 -3.90 -2.64 26.47
CA ALA A 77 -4.22 -2.07 27.77
C ALA A 77 -4.71 -3.14 28.76
N LEU A 78 -5.66 -3.98 28.34
CA LEU A 78 -6.17 -5.09 29.17
C LEU A 78 -5.08 -6.13 29.48
N SER A 79 -4.23 -6.43 28.50
CA SER A 79 -3.12 -7.38 28.67
C SER A 79 -2.10 -6.88 29.69
N ARG A 80 -1.83 -5.57 29.72
CA ARG A 80 -1.01 -4.93 30.77
C ARG A 80 -1.66 -5.01 32.15
N THR A 81 -2.99 -4.93 32.24
CA THR A 81 -3.70 -5.12 33.51
C THR A 81 -3.57 -6.55 34.04
N ILE A 82 -3.56 -7.54 33.15
CA ILE A 82 -3.39 -8.95 33.53
C ILE A 82 -1.93 -9.25 33.93
N GLY A 83 -0.96 -8.70 33.20
CA GLY A 83 0.47 -8.87 33.49
C GLY A 83 1.03 -10.23 33.07
N GLY A 84 2.26 -10.52 33.53
CA GLY A 84 2.93 -11.80 33.32
C GLY A 84 3.07 -12.23 31.85
N ASP A 85 2.76 -13.49 31.59
CA ASP A 85 2.85 -14.08 30.25
C ASP A 85 1.85 -13.46 29.26
N VAL A 86 0.68 -13.01 29.75
CA VAL A 86 -0.34 -12.37 28.90
C VAL A 86 0.17 -11.04 28.38
N GLN A 87 0.78 -10.21 29.24
CA GLN A 87 1.43 -8.97 28.81
C GLN A 87 2.58 -9.25 27.84
N THR A 88 3.42 -10.24 28.15
CA THR A 88 4.57 -10.61 27.29
C THR A 88 4.11 -11.03 25.90
N HIS A 89 3.10 -11.90 25.82
CA HIS A 89 2.53 -12.34 24.55
C HIS A 89 1.88 -11.17 23.79
N ALA A 90 1.17 -10.27 24.49
CA ALA A 90 0.58 -9.09 23.88
C ALA A 90 1.62 -8.16 23.23
N SER A 91 2.78 -7.98 23.85
CA SER A 91 3.91 -7.25 23.26
C SER A 91 4.49 -7.95 22.02
N MET A 92 4.47 -9.28 21.94
CA MET A 92 4.86 -10.01 20.73
C MET A 92 3.85 -9.80 19.60
N VAL A 93 2.56 -9.84 19.92
CA VAL A 93 1.47 -9.56 18.97
C VAL A 93 1.55 -8.13 18.43
N GLU A 94 1.80 -7.13 19.29
CA GLU A 94 1.99 -5.74 18.87
C GLU A 94 3.13 -5.62 17.85
N LYS A 95 4.29 -6.21 18.14
CA LYS A 95 5.44 -6.23 17.21
C LYS A 95 5.07 -6.88 15.88
N ALA A 96 4.39 -8.03 15.90
CA ALA A 96 3.98 -8.72 14.67
C ALA A 96 3.05 -7.85 13.81
N LEU A 97 2.07 -7.19 14.43
CA LEU A 97 1.12 -6.32 13.72
C LEU A 97 1.79 -5.06 13.16
N LEU A 98 2.76 -4.47 13.88
CA LEU A 98 3.55 -3.34 13.36
C LEU A 98 4.43 -3.77 12.17
N THR A 99 5.04 -4.95 12.24
CA THR A 99 5.78 -5.52 11.10
C THR A 99 4.85 -5.78 9.91
N GLN A 100 3.64 -6.30 10.15
CA GLN A 100 2.64 -6.48 9.09
C GLN A 100 2.23 -5.14 8.48
N ARG A 101 2.10 -4.07 9.27
CA ARG A 101 1.83 -2.72 8.75
C ARG A 101 2.93 -2.22 7.81
N GLN A 102 4.19 -2.46 8.16
CA GLN A 102 5.33 -2.13 7.31
C GLN A 102 5.32 -2.95 6.02
N PHE A 103 5.01 -4.25 6.13
CA PHE A 103 4.86 -5.11 4.96
C PHE A 103 3.74 -4.62 4.02
N LEU A 104 2.58 -4.22 4.55
CA LEU A 104 1.50 -3.67 3.73
C LEU A 104 1.90 -2.38 3.02
N ASP A 105 2.71 -1.53 3.65
CA ASP A 105 3.27 -0.32 3.00
C ASP A 105 4.22 -0.67 1.85
N LEU A 106 5.04 -1.70 2.03
CA LEU A 106 5.92 -2.21 0.98
C LEU A 106 5.11 -2.81 -0.17
N ALA A 107 4.13 -3.67 0.15
CA ALA A 107 3.26 -4.30 -0.83
C ALA A 107 2.45 -3.28 -1.63
N ALA A 108 1.99 -2.20 -1.00
CA ALA A 108 1.30 -1.09 -1.66
C ALA A 108 2.12 -0.42 -2.77
N LYS A 109 3.45 -0.46 -2.65
CA LYS A 109 4.40 0.23 -3.54
C LYS A 109 5.16 -0.73 -4.46
N SER A 110 4.88 -2.04 -4.37
CA SER A 110 5.67 -3.08 -5.04
C SER A 110 4.79 -3.98 -5.89
N ARG A 111 5.38 -4.59 -6.93
CA ARG A 111 4.74 -5.72 -7.61
C ARG A 111 4.91 -6.98 -6.77
N GLN A 112 4.04 -7.96 -7.01
CA GLN A 112 4.22 -9.30 -6.45
C GLN A 112 5.59 -9.84 -6.87
N PRO A 113 6.40 -10.35 -5.93
CA PRO A 113 7.69 -10.97 -6.25
C PRO A 113 7.49 -12.26 -7.07
N ASP A 114 8.53 -12.65 -7.81
CA ASP A 114 8.54 -13.90 -8.54
C ASP A 114 8.41 -15.11 -7.58
N LYS A 115 7.84 -16.20 -8.09
CA LYS A 115 7.58 -17.43 -7.32
C LYS A 115 8.82 -18.30 -7.18
#